data_AF-A0A0Q8S0G1-F1
#
_entry.id   AF-A0A0Q8S0G1-F1
#
_cell.length_a   1.000
_cell.length_b   1.000
_cell.length_c   1.000
_cell.angle_alpha   90.00
_cell.angle_beta   90.00
_cell.angle_gamma   90.00
#
_symmetry.space_group_name_H-M   'P 1'
#
loop_
_entity.id
_entity.type
_entity.pdbx_description
1 polymer ?
#
loop_
_entity_poly.entity_id
_entity_poly.type
_entity_poly.pdbx_seq_one_letter_code
_entity_poly.pdbx_strand_id
1 'polypeptide(L)'
;MPRPFALIAALCLAGAIPLTGPAAQAQEAAPATSLVVGAKVYDQNGEEVGQIAKISGDRVAVSIDGNGLVVPKNAFVKSGKGPALKAPKAKIVAVLRQAEADAAAIDGALKPGAEVRSADGATVLGKVTAMAPQGAVLTTSEGNITMPRAAFFLSSKGLAMKVEEKQFLAGVRAARAQKKGG
;
A
#
# COMPACT_ATOMS: atom_id res chain seq x y z
N MET A 1 -29.59 35.21 -70.74
CA MET A 1 -28.69 34.04 -70.65
C MET A 1 -29.20 33.11 -69.54
N PRO A 2 -28.95 31.79 -69.65
CA PRO A 2 -29.78 30.71 -69.10
C PRO A 2 -29.43 30.28 -67.66
N ARG A 3 -30.31 29.43 -67.10
CA ARG A 3 -30.30 28.73 -65.78
C ARG A 3 -29.16 27.66 -65.71
N PRO A 4 -29.12 26.64 -64.82
CA PRO A 4 -29.59 26.37 -63.43
C PRO A 4 -28.53 25.57 -62.58
N PHE A 5 -28.99 24.92 -61.47
CA PHE A 5 -28.39 23.84 -60.64
C PHE A 5 -27.60 24.29 -59.40
N ALA A 6 -27.79 23.76 -58.19
CA ALA A 6 -28.32 22.46 -57.73
C ALA A 6 -29.14 22.68 -56.41
N LEU A 7 -30.30 22.04 -56.14
CA LEU A 7 -30.56 20.61 -55.89
C LEU A 7 -29.72 20.04 -54.73
N ILE A 8 -30.32 19.80 -53.55
CA ILE A 8 -30.58 18.44 -52.99
C ILE A 8 -30.93 18.44 -51.48
N ALA A 9 -32.02 17.70 -51.21
CA ALA A 9 -32.40 16.93 -50.02
C ALA A 9 -32.77 17.64 -48.71
N ALA A 10 -34.06 17.92 -48.63
CA ALA A 10 -34.84 17.89 -47.40
C ALA A 10 -34.91 16.47 -46.80
N LEU A 11 -34.75 16.43 -45.47
CA LEU A 11 -35.60 15.76 -44.48
C LEU A 11 -36.06 14.31 -44.75
N CYS A 12 -35.43 13.35 -44.06
CA CYS A 12 -36.13 12.14 -43.63
C CYS A 12 -35.67 11.69 -42.24
N LEU A 13 -36.63 11.66 -41.32
CA LEU A 13 -36.59 11.14 -39.96
C LEU A 13 -36.29 9.64 -39.96
N ALA A 14 -35.28 9.19 -39.22
CA ALA A 14 -35.13 7.79 -38.83
C ALA A 14 -34.68 7.73 -37.36
N GLY A 15 -35.49 7.06 -36.54
CA GLY A 15 -35.37 7.02 -35.09
C GLY A 15 -34.08 6.41 -34.59
N ALA A 16 -33.42 7.11 -33.66
CA ALA A 16 -32.40 6.54 -32.81
C ALA A 16 -33.08 5.72 -31.71
N ILE A 17 -33.04 4.40 -31.87
CA ILE A 17 -33.37 3.42 -30.85
C ILE A 17 -32.26 3.54 -29.78
N PRO A 18 -32.54 3.85 -28.50
CA PRO A 18 -31.52 3.74 -27.49
C PRO A 18 -31.15 2.27 -27.35
N LEU A 19 -29.91 1.94 -27.72
CA LEU A 19 -29.28 0.67 -27.40
C LEU A 19 -29.30 0.51 -25.87
N THR A 20 -30.19 -0.35 -25.38
CA THR A 20 -30.15 -0.90 -24.03
C THR A 20 -28.95 -1.84 -23.94
N GLY A 21 -27.74 -1.27 -23.88
CA GLY A 21 -26.59 -1.98 -23.34
C GLY A 21 -26.85 -2.29 -21.86
N PRO A 22 -26.33 -3.41 -21.32
CA PRO A 22 -26.34 -3.61 -19.88
C PRO A 22 -25.57 -2.43 -19.28
N ALA A 23 -26.27 -1.62 -18.49
CA ALA A 23 -25.64 -0.61 -17.67
C ALA A 23 -24.55 -1.35 -16.88
N ALA A 24 -23.29 -1.05 -17.17
CA ALA A 24 -22.24 -1.23 -16.21
C ALA A 24 -22.73 -0.48 -14.98
N GLN A 25 -23.24 -1.21 -13.99
CA GLN A 25 -23.71 -0.63 -12.75
C GLN A 25 -22.51 0.13 -12.20
N ALA A 26 -22.55 1.45 -12.34
CA ALA A 26 -21.61 2.34 -11.70
C ALA A 26 -21.82 2.10 -10.21
N GLN A 27 -20.95 1.26 -9.65
CA GLN A 27 -21.12 0.82 -8.28
C GLN A 27 -20.92 2.03 -7.38
N GLU A 28 -22.04 2.48 -6.82
CA GLU A 28 -22.11 3.74 -6.09
C GLU A 28 -21.17 3.70 -4.89
N ALA A 29 -20.32 4.72 -4.79
CA ALA A 29 -19.42 4.87 -3.66
C ALA A 29 -20.24 4.88 -2.36
N ALA A 30 -19.71 4.26 -1.31
CA ALA A 30 -20.39 4.25 -0.02
C ALA A 30 -20.62 5.70 0.46
N PRO A 31 -21.85 6.08 0.86
CA PRO A 31 -22.10 7.42 1.39
C PRO A 31 -21.25 7.63 2.64
N ALA A 32 -20.65 8.81 2.81
CA ALA A 32 -19.74 9.10 3.92
C ALA A 32 -20.36 8.82 5.31
N THR A 33 -21.70 8.88 5.42
CA THR A 33 -22.47 8.57 6.63
C THR A 33 -22.41 7.10 7.06
N SER A 34 -22.11 6.15 6.16
CA SER A 34 -21.99 4.73 6.51
C SER A 34 -20.59 4.35 7.02
N LEU A 35 -19.61 5.24 6.85
CA LEU A 35 -18.25 5.08 7.35
C LEU A 35 -18.18 5.75 8.73
N VAL A 36 -18.49 4.99 9.78
CA VAL A 36 -18.32 5.41 11.18
C VAL A 36 -17.33 4.50 11.88
N VAL A 37 -16.57 5.05 12.84
CA VAL A 37 -15.69 4.23 13.69
C VAL A 37 -16.56 3.21 14.44
N GLY A 38 -16.17 1.94 14.41
CA GLY A 38 -16.97 0.83 14.90
C GLY A 38 -17.91 0.20 13.87
N ALA A 39 -18.05 0.76 12.66
CA ALA A 39 -18.87 0.13 11.62
C ALA A 39 -18.22 -1.15 11.09
N LYS A 40 -19.04 -2.16 10.82
CA LYS A 40 -18.62 -3.38 10.13
C LYS A 40 -18.40 -3.09 8.65
N VAL A 41 -17.27 -3.56 8.13
CA VAL A 41 -16.88 -3.49 6.73
C VAL A 41 -17.09 -4.87 6.13
N TYR A 42 -17.81 -4.92 5.01
CA TYR A 42 -18.10 -6.14 4.29
C TYR A 42 -17.22 -6.28 3.03
N ASP A 43 -17.26 -7.42 2.36
CA ASP A 43 -16.74 -7.56 1.00
C ASP A 43 -17.86 -7.55 -0.05
N GLN A 44 -17.49 -7.69 -1.31
CA GLN A 44 -18.43 -7.80 -2.43
C GLN A 44 -19.39 -9.00 -2.35
N ASN A 45 -19.07 -10.04 -1.56
CA ASN A 45 -19.90 -11.22 -1.33
C ASN A 45 -20.83 -11.04 -0.11
N GLY A 46 -20.70 -9.93 0.62
CA GLY A 46 -21.46 -9.65 1.83
C GLY A 46 -20.93 -10.37 3.07
N GLU A 47 -19.67 -10.83 3.05
CA GLU A 47 -18.96 -11.37 4.20
C GLU A 47 -18.33 -10.25 5.03
N GLU A 48 -18.33 -10.40 6.36
CA GLU A 48 -17.70 -9.43 7.27
C GLU A 48 -16.17 -9.55 7.15
N VAL A 49 -15.53 -8.48 6.65
CA VAL A 49 -14.07 -8.36 6.50
C VAL A 49 -13.46 -7.86 7.79
N GLY A 50 -14.08 -6.87 8.44
CA GLY A 50 -13.53 -6.26 9.64
C GLY A 50 -14.37 -5.09 10.14
N GLN A 51 -13.76 -4.23 10.95
CA GLN A 51 -14.42 -3.09 11.58
C GLN A 51 -13.60 -1.81 11.37
N ILE A 52 -14.24 -0.68 11.13
CA ILE A 52 -13.55 0.60 11.04
C ILE A 52 -12.96 0.97 12.42
N ALA A 53 -11.63 1.01 12.52
CA ALA A 53 -10.93 1.38 13.73
C ALA A 53 -10.75 2.90 13.86
N LYS A 54 -10.53 3.59 12.72
CA LYS A 54 -10.31 5.05 12.72
C LYS A 54 -10.63 5.65 11.36
N ILE A 55 -11.07 6.90 11.34
CA ILE A 55 -11.27 7.68 10.12
C ILE A 55 -10.41 8.95 10.24
N SER A 56 -9.54 9.17 9.25
CA SER A 56 -8.66 10.32 9.16
C SER A 56 -8.82 10.96 7.78
N GLY A 57 -9.68 11.99 7.69
CA GLY A 57 -9.97 12.68 6.43
C GLY A 57 -10.52 11.73 5.37
N ASP A 58 -9.79 11.54 4.28
CA ASP A 58 -10.11 10.64 3.17
C ASP A 58 -9.63 9.19 3.36
N ARG A 59 -8.97 8.88 4.48
CA ARG A 59 -8.46 7.54 4.80
C ARG A 59 -9.24 6.92 5.94
N VAL A 60 -9.53 5.63 5.81
CA VAL A 60 -10.23 4.83 6.79
C VAL A 60 -9.32 3.67 7.19
N ALA A 61 -8.98 3.59 8.46
CA ALA A 61 -8.30 2.43 9.02
C ALA A 61 -9.36 1.40 9.43
N VAL A 62 -9.24 0.19 8.90
CA VAL A 62 -10.10 -0.96 9.18
C VAL A 62 -9.27 -1.98 9.94
N SER A 63 -9.76 -2.43 11.09
CA SER A 63 -9.24 -3.57 11.82
C SER A 63 -9.79 -4.85 11.21
N ILE A 64 -8.90 -5.74 10.77
CA ILE A 64 -9.19 -7.02 10.12
C ILE A 64 -8.43 -8.08 10.90
N ASP A 65 -9.15 -8.89 11.70
CA ASP A 65 -8.56 -9.95 12.54
C ASP A 65 -7.36 -9.49 13.41
N GLY A 66 -7.39 -8.24 13.90
CA GLY A 66 -6.32 -7.63 14.70
C GLY A 66 -5.30 -6.81 13.92
N ASN A 67 -5.32 -6.87 12.58
CA ASN A 67 -4.45 -6.10 11.70
C ASN A 67 -5.10 -4.82 11.18
N GLY A 68 -4.33 -3.74 11.11
CA GLY A 68 -4.79 -2.46 10.57
C GLY A 68 -4.59 -2.34 9.07
N LEU A 69 -5.67 -2.21 8.31
CA LEU A 69 -5.65 -1.88 6.89
C LEU A 69 -6.13 -0.44 6.67
N VAL A 70 -5.28 0.41 6.09
CA VAL A 70 -5.67 1.78 5.72
C VAL A 70 -6.12 1.80 4.26
N VAL A 71 -7.40 2.09 4.05
CA VAL A 71 -8.03 2.18 2.74
C VAL A 71 -8.64 3.56 2.52
N PRO A 72 -8.54 4.13 1.30
CA PRO A 72 -9.20 5.40 1.00
C PRO A 72 -10.72 5.21 0.99
N LYS A 73 -11.47 6.26 1.34
CA LYS A 73 -12.94 6.25 1.34
C LYS A 73 -13.53 5.81 -0.01
N ASN A 74 -12.88 6.17 -1.12
CA ASN A 74 -13.29 5.79 -2.48
C ASN A 74 -13.15 4.29 -2.78
N ALA A 75 -12.44 3.52 -1.95
CA ALA A 75 -12.38 2.06 -2.08
C ALA A 75 -13.62 1.37 -1.51
N PHE A 76 -14.42 2.07 -0.69
CA PHE A 76 -15.65 1.56 -0.13
C PHE A 76 -16.81 1.78 -1.09
N VAL A 77 -17.54 0.70 -1.34
CA VAL A 77 -18.77 0.67 -2.13
C VAL A 77 -19.96 0.44 -1.23
N LYS A 78 -21.13 0.93 -1.64
CA LYS A 78 -22.38 0.68 -0.93
C LYS A 78 -22.80 -0.78 -1.14
N SER A 79 -23.05 -1.52 -0.07
CA SER A 79 -23.70 -2.84 -0.10
C SER A 79 -25.00 -2.81 0.71
N GLY A 80 -25.88 -3.79 0.50
CA GLY A 80 -27.13 -3.93 1.27
C GLY A 80 -26.93 -4.10 2.78
N LYS A 81 -25.72 -4.51 3.24
CA LYS A 81 -25.39 -4.71 4.66
C LYS A 81 -24.56 -3.56 5.26
N GLY A 82 -24.06 -2.64 4.44
CA GLY A 82 -23.16 -1.57 4.90
C GLY A 82 -22.01 -1.26 3.92
N PRO A 83 -20.98 -0.52 4.34
CA PRO A 83 -19.82 -0.24 3.51
C PRO A 83 -19.07 -1.53 3.20
N ALA A 84 -18.79 -1.78 1.92
CA ALA A 84 -18.09 -2.96 1.46
C ALA A 84 -16.84 -2.61 0.64
N LEU A 85 -15.85 -3.50 0.62
CA LEU A 85 -14.67 -3.35 -0.24
C LEU A 85 -14.90 -4.07 -1.58
N LYS A 86 -14.35 -3.51 -2.66
CA LYS A 86 -14.40 -4.11 -4.01
C LYS A 86 -13.53 -5.37 -4.15
N ALA A 87 -12.72 -5.68 -3.15
CA ALA A 87 -11.89 -6.88 -3.11
C ALA A 87 -12.55 -7.93 -2.20
N PRO A 88 -12.50 -9.22 -2.55
CA PRO A 88 -13.03 -10.29 -1.70
C PRO A 88 -12.20 -10.41 -0.42
N LYS A 89 -12.85 -10.79 0.69
CA LYS A 89 -12.20 -10.95 2.00
C LYS A 89 -10.92 -11.78 1.92
N ALA A 90 -10.98 -12.92 1.22
CA ALA A 90 -9.86 -13.83 1.06
C ALA A 90 -8.62 -13.16 0.45
N LYS A 91 -8.78 -12.27 -0.54
CA LYS A 91 -7.64 -11.53 -1.13
C LYS A 91 -7.09 -10.50 -0.17
N ILE A 92 -7.95 -9.77 0.55
CA ILE A 92 -7.52 -8.77 1.53
C ILE A 92 -6.74 -9.42 2.66
N VAL A 93 -7.28 -10.50 3.23
CA VAL A 93 -6.63 -11.28 4.30
C VAL A 93 -5.34 -11.92 3.79
N ALA A 94 -5.31 -12.43 2.55
CA ALA A 94 -4.08 -12.98 1.99
C ALA A 94 -2.98 -11.92 1.86
N VAL A 95 -3.29 -10.70 1.41
CA VAL A 95 -2.32 -9.59 1.32
C VAL A 95 -1.85 -9.17 2.71
N LEU A 96 -2.75 -9.06 3.69
CA LEU A 96 -2.40 -8.75 5.07
C LEU A 96 -1.49 -9.81 5.67
N ARG A 97 -1.86 -11.09 5.53
CA ARG A 97 -1.04 -12.21 6.01
C ARG A 97 0.31 -12.28 5.33
N GLN A 98 0.36 -11.98 4.04
CA GLN A 98 1.63 -11.90 3.32
C GLN A 98 2.50 -10.77 3.91
N ALA A 99 1.94 -9.58 4.10
CA ALA A 99 2.66 -8.46 4.71
C ALA A 99 3.11 -8.76 6.15
N GLU A 100 2.29 -9.43 6.96
CA GLU A 100 2.67 -9.91 8.30
C GLU A 100 3.77 -10.96 8.24
N ALA A 101 3.67 -11.93 7.33
CA ALA A 101 4.68 -12.96 7.16
C ALA A 101 6.01 -12.37 6.70
N ASP A 102 5.98 -11.39 5.78
CA ASP A 102 7.16 -10.64 5.34
C ASP A 102 7.77 -9.84 6.50
N ALA A 103 6.95 -9.14 7.28
CA ALA A 103 7.40 -8.40 8.46
C ALA A 103 8.00 -9.35 9.51
N ALA A 104 7.34 -10.48 9.79
CA ALA A 104 7.80 -11.50 10.72
C ALA A 104 9.08 -12.19 10.23
N ALA A 105 9.25 -12.38 8.93
CA ALA A 105 10.47 -12.92 8.34
C ALA A 105 11.63 -11.93 8.48
N ILE A 106 11.38 -10.64 8.21
CA ILE A 106 12.36 -9.57 8.44
C ILE A 106 12.71 -9.49 9.92
N ASP A 107 11.74 -9.53 10.83
CA ASP A 107 11.97 -9.54 12.29
C ASP A 107 12.70 -10.79 12.77
N GLY A 108 12.38 -11.93 12.17
CA GLY A 108 13.09 -13.18 12.38
C GLY A 108 14.57 -13.08 11.97
N ALA A 109 14.87 -12.35 10.90
CA ALA A 109 16.25 -12.11 10.47
C ALA A 109 16.93 -10.94 11.20
N LEU A 110 16.17 -9.95 11.67
CA LEU A 110 16.66 -8.75 12.34
C LEU A 110 16.89 -9.02 13.83
N LYS A 111 17.87 -9.86 14.12
CA LYS A 111 18.29 -10.19 15.49
C LYS A 111 19.69 -9.64 15.79
N PRO A 112 20.03 -9.38 17.06
CA PRO A 112 21.41 -9.16 17.46
C PRO A 112 22.30 -10.28 16.92
N GLY A 113 23.36 -9.92 16.22
CA GLY A 113 24.22 -10.85 15.51
C GLY A 113 23.99 -10.93 13.99
N ALA A 114 22.86 -10.42 13.48
CA ALA A 114 22.52 -10.52 12.06
C ALA A 114 23.44 -9.66 11.18
N GLU A 115 23.95 -10.26 10.11
CA GLU A 115 24.70 -9.56 9.08
C GLU A 115 23.73 -8.88 8.10
N VAL A 116 23.93 -7.59 7.87
CA VAL A 116 23.16 -6.80 6.92
C VAL A 116 24.01 -6.60 5.68
N ARG A 117 23.48 -6.99 4.52
CA ARG A 117 24.16 -6.92 3.23
C ARG A 117 23.66 -5.75 2.37
N SER A 118 24.42 -5.43 1.32
CA SER A 118 24.07 -4.46 0.29
C SER A 118 22.90 -4.95 -0.58
N ALA A 119 22.36 -4.07 -1.43
CA ALA A 119 21.18 -4.36 -2.24
C ALA A 119 21.35 -5.58 -3.17
N ASP A 120 22.57 -5.77 -3.69
CA ASP A 120 23.02 -6.89 -4.50
C ASP A 120 23.40 -8.14 -3.67
N GLY A 121 23.47 -8.01 -2.35
CA GLY A 121 23.79 -9.10 -1.43
C GLY A 121 25.24 -9.60 -1.50
N ALA A 122 26.14 -8.88 -2.20
CA ALA A 122 27.54 -9.27 -2.31
C ALA A 122 28.36 -8.86 -1.09
N THR A 123 28.11 -7.67 -0.53
CA THR A 123 28.91 -7.11 0.57
C THR A 123 28.12 -7.02 1.87
N VAL A 124 28.77 -7.34 3.00
CA VAL A 124 28.22 -7.09 4.34
C VAL A 124 28.45 -5.62 4.70
N LEU A 125 27.38 -4.86 4.83
CA LEU A 125 27.39 -3.44 5.23
C LEU A 125 27.68 -3.26 6.72
N GLY A 126 27.23 -4.21 7.54
CA GLY A 126 27.41 -4.18 8.97
C GLY A 126 26.68 -5.31 9.69
N LYS A 127 26.82 -5.32 11.02
CA LYS A 127 26.21 -6.32 11.90
C LYS A 127 25.26 -5.67 12.89
N VAL A 128 24.06 -6.21 13.04
CA VAL A 128 23.11 -5.77 14.06
C VAL A 128 23.68 -6.12 15.43
N THR A 129 23.88 -5.14 16.30
CA THR A 129 24.36 -5.36 17.67
C THR A 129 23.24 -5.32 18.69
N ALA A 130 22.21 -4.50 18.46
CA ALA A 130 21.06 -4.40 19.34
C ALA A 130 19.80 -3.95 18.59
N MET A 131 18.65 -4.23 19.18
CA MET A 131 17.36 -3.67 18.76
C MET A 131 17.04 -2.45 19.61
N ALA A 132 16.82 -1.31 18.98
CA ALA A 132 16.36 -0.06 19.58
C ALA A 132 14.85 0.14 19.32
N PRO A 133 14.14 0.97 20.12
CA PRO A 133 12.73 1.28 19.89
C PRO A 133 12.45 1.83 18.48
N GLN A 134 13.38 2.59 17.94
CA GLN A 134 13.30 3.21 16.61
C GLN A 134 13.83 2.31 15.46
N GLY A 135 14.40 1.13 15.74
CA GLY A 135 14.96 0.25 14.70
C GLY A 135 16.12 -0.64 15.18
N ALA A 136 17.03 -1.02 14.29
CA ALA A 136 18.20 -1.84 14.62
C ALA A 136 19.47 -0.99 14.71
N VAL A 137 20.30 -1.24 15.72
CA VAL A 137 21.65 -0.67 15.82
C VAL A 137 22.60 -1.56 15.03
N LEU A 138 23.22 -0.99 14.00
CA LEU A 138 24.23 -1.64 13.17
C LEU A 138 25.60 -1.13 13.55
N THR A 139 26.54 -2.05 13.73
CA THR A 139 27.97 -1.76 13.76
C THR A 139 28.53 -1.95 12.36
N THR A 140 29.15 -0.88 11.85
CA THR A 140 29.76 -0.80 10.52
C THR A 140 31.23 -0.43 10.70
N SER A 141 32.04 -0.54 9.63
CA SER A 141 33.45 -0.13 9.65
C SER A 141 33.64 1.35 10.00
N GLU A 142 32.62 2.19 9.73
CA GLU A 142 32.62 3.63 10.00
C GLU A 142 32.01 3.98 11.37
N GLY A 143 31.56 2.98 12.13
CA GLY A 143 30.97 3.12 13.46
C GLY A 143 29.52 2.66 13.54
N ASN A 144 28.91 2.91 14.70
CA ASN A 144 27.55 2.45 15.00
C ASN A 144 26.51 3.44 14.47
N ILE A 145 25.45 2.92 13.84
CA ILE A 145 24.31 3.68 13.35
C ILE A 145 23.00 2.96 13.69
N THR A 146 21.94 3.71 14.00
CA THR A 146 20.60 3.13 14.18
C THR A 146 19.81 3.31 12.91
N MET A 147 19.35 2.20 12.32
CA MET A 147 18.58 2.19 11.08
C MET A 147 17.16 1.71 11.34
N PRO A 148 16.15 2.35 10.73
CA PRO A 148 14.75 1.95 10.90
C PRO A 148 14.51 0.57 10.30
N ARG A 149 13.61 -0.20 10.93
CA ARG A 149 13.23 -1.56 10.48
C ARG A 149 12.82 -1.63 9.01
N ALA A 150 12.10 -0.60 8.55
CA ALA A 150 11.63 -0.49 7.17
C ALA A 150 12.76 -0.31 6.13
N ALA A 151 13.99 -0.01 6.54
CA ALA A 151 15.13 0.08 5.63
C ALA A 151 15.73 -1.29 5.28
N PHE A 152 15.40 -2.34 6.04
CA PHE A 152 15.85 -3.70 5.79
C PHE A 152 14.83 -4.48 4.97
N PHE A 153 15.33 -5.42 4.19
CA PHE A 153 14.52 -6.40 3.47
C PHE A 153 15.22 -7.77 3.48
N LEU A 154 14.45 -8.83 3.28
CA LEU A 154 15.01 -10.18 3.12
C LEU A 154 15.47 -10.37 1.67
N SER A 155 16.76 -10.63 1.46
CA SER A 155 17.30 -11.10 0.18
C SER A 155 17.51 -12.62 0.21
N SER A 156 17.81 -13.22 -0.94
CA SER A 156 18.15 -14.65 -1.07
C SER A 156 19.36 -15.07 -0.21
N LYS A 157 20.21 -14.11 0.19
CA LYS A 157 21.41 -14.33 1.04
C LYS A 157 21.23 -13.85 2.49
N GLY A 158 20.00 -13.55 2.90
CA GLY A 158 19.66 -13.02 4.21
C GLY A 158 19.35 -11.52 4.19
N LEU A 159 19.47 -10.88 5.35
CA LEU A 159 19.05 -9.49 5.56
C LEU A 159 19.89 -8.52 4.71
N ALA A 160 19.22 -7.63 3.98
CA ALA A 160 19.85 -6.65 3.09
C ALA A 160 19.19 -5.28 3.17
N MET A 161 19.86 -4.26 2.65
CA MET A 161 19.35 -2.88 2.55
C MET A 161 19.42 -2.40 1.11
N LYS A 162 18.46 -1.56 0.68
CA LYS A 162 18.36 -1.08 -0.71
C LYS A 162 19.39 0.02 -1.01
N VAL A 163 20.63 -0.20 -0.59
CA VAL A 163 21.76 0.71 -0.74
C VAL A 163 23.03 -0.09 -1.02
N GLU A 164 23.90 0.52 -1.82
CA GLU A 164 25.25 0.03 -2.08
C GLU A 164 26.18 0.37 -0.91
N GLU A 165 27.28 -0.36 -0.77
CA GLU A 165 28.26 -0.15 0.31
C GLU A 165 28.78 1.28 0.38
N LYS A 166 29.20 1.85 -0.76
CA LYS A 166 29.73 3.21 -0.80
C LYS A 166 28.71 4.25 -0.32
N GLN A 167 27.46 4.10 -0.76
CA GLN A 167 26.37 5.00 -0.37
C GLN A 167 26.01 4.83 1.10
N PHE A 168 26.04 3.60 1.59
CA PHE A 168 25.81 3.31 2.99
C PHE A 168 26.90 3.92 3.89
N LEU A 169 28.19 3.69 3.59
CA LEU A 169 29.31 4.27 4.35
C LEU A 169 29.31 5.80 4.30
N ALA A 170 29.02 6.40 3.14
CA ALA A 170 28.86 7.85 3.02
C ALA A 170 27.70 8.37 3.88
N GLY A 171 26.56 7.67 3.89
CA GLY A 171 25.41 7.97 4.74
C GLY A 171 25.73 7.84 6.23
N VAL A 172 26.49 6.82 6.64
CA VAL A 172 26.94 6.64 8.02
C VAL A 172 27.84 7.79 8.45
N ARG A 173 28.83 8.16 7.62
CA ARG A 173 29.71 9.32 7.87
C ARG A 173 28.91 10.61 8.02
N ALA A 174 27.97 10.87 7.11
CA ALA A 174 27.12 12.06 7.14
C ALA A 174 26.23 12.10 8.40
N ALA A 175 25.57 10.98 8.74
CA ALA A 175 24.75 10.88 9.95
C ALA A 175 25.56 11.08 11.23
N ARG A 176 26.80 10.58 11.28
CA ARG A 176 27.72 10.79 12.40
C ARG A 176 28.21 12.23 12.49
N ALA A 177 28.48 12.88 11.35
CA ALA A 177 28.85 14.29 11.30
C ALA A 177 27.72 15.18 11.83
N GLN A 178 26.47 14.90 11.46
CA GLN A 178 25.30 15.62 11.97
C GLN A 178 25.09 15.43 13.48
N LYS A 179 25.42 14.26 14.04
CA LYS A 179 25.32 14.01 15.49
C LYS A 179 26.44 14.69 16.31
N LYS A 180 27.57 15.05 15.71
CA LYS A 180 28.71 15.71 16.38
C LYS A 180 28.65 17.24 16.38
N GLY A 181 27.71 17.84 15.66
CA GLY A 181 27.58 19.30 15.50
C GLY A 181 26.36 19.93 16.19
N GLY A 182 25.75 19.24 17.16
CA GLY A 182 24.60 19.72 17.94
C GLY A 182 24.95 19.91 19.40
#